data_AF-Q10IC9-F1
#
_entry.id   AF-Q10IC9-F1
#
_cell.length_a   1.000
_cell.length_b   1.000
_cell.length_c   1.000
_cell.angle_alpha   90.00
_cell.angle_beta   90.00
_cell.angle_gamma   90.00
#
_symmetry.space_group_name_H-M   'P 1'
#
loop_
_entity.id
_entity.type
_entity.pdbx_description
1 polymer ?
#
loop_
_entity_poly.entity_id
_entity_poly.type
_entity_poly.pdbx_seq_one_letter_code
_entity_poly.pdbx_strand_id
1 'polypeptide(L)'
;MAEERESFESQWAPSDVTEENLKEMVAHDFLPAKEIIGWRPACGETFPTPDTHEVVVFSHFFYGGFSLPTSSFFRGILDFDRISLHHLNPNSIVHIANFIVACEAFLGIRPHFALFRRIFFLKPQPNKSKPCVVGGAGFQLRGTMSQKYFSMPFKTSNKGWHTNWFYVQNPEPALPGYSCLPPVYRDTWNSLPMGEEAAQALDLLDRMLKLKEQGLQGKQITRHFIKTRLALIKERSRTAFQFDSKHDPNRENPESLEFKIMQERMYKIFSNAIVVSYSHLLPVVPYNSFNPPPPDQHVQGIVMTCLAQGLGGLGLHLDPQLPRAL
;
A
#
# COMPACT_ATOMS: atom_id res chain seq x y z
N MET A 1 15.64 23.11 -19.25
CA MET A 1 14.41 22.87 -18.45
C MET A 1 13.20 22.56 -19.31
N ALA A 2 12.83 23.35 -20.32
CA ALA A 2 11.69 23.03 -21.20
C ALA A 2 11.91 21.74 -22.02
N GLU A 3 13.03 21.62 -22.74
CA GLU A 3 13.39 20.41 -23.50
C GLU A 3 13.52 19.14 -22.63
N GLU A 4 14.02 19.31 -21.41
CA GLU A 4 14.16 18.20 -20.45
C GLU A 4 12.80 17.75 -19.91
N ARG A 5 11.88 18.70 -19.71
CA ARG A 5 10.49 18.42 -19.31
C ARG A 5 9.71 17.74 -20.44
N GLU A 6 9.82 18.21 -21.68
CA GLU A 6 9.25 17.55 -22.86
C GLU A 6 9.80 16.11 -23.01
N SER A 7 11.09 15.91 -22.70
CA SER A 7 11.70 14.57 -22.65
C SER A 7 11.10 13.67 -21.56
N PHE A 8 10.70 14.22 -20.41
CA PHE A 8 10.05 13.44 -19.35
C PHE A 8 8.58 13.12 -19.65
N GLU A 9 7.84 14.06 -20.25
CA GLU A 9 6.47 13.83 -20.71
C GLU A 9 6.42 12.72 -21.76
N SER A 10 7.43 12.62 -22.62
CA SER A 10 7.57 11.53 -23.61
C SER A 10 7.72 10.11 -23.01
N GLN A 11 7.98 9.99 -21.69
CA GLN A 11 8.06 8.69 -21.02
C GLN A 11 6.69 8.12 -20.64
N TRP A 12 5.62 8.92 -20.71
CA TRP A 12 4.27 8.44 -20.52
C TRP A 12 3.80 7.70 -21.77
N ALA A 13 3.24 6.51 -21.56
CA ALA A 13 2.52 5.84 -22.62
C ALA A 13 1.12 6.47 -22.72
N PRO A 14 0.56 6.68 -23.93
CA PRO A 14 -0.78 7.21 -24.06
C PRO A 14 -1.81 6.36 -23.32
N SER A 15 -2.76 7.01 -22.65
CA SER A 15 -3.78 6.27 -21.93
C SER A 15 -4.80 5.63 -22.87
N ASP A 16 -5.19 4.40 -22.54
CA ASP A 16 -6.25 3.66 -23.21
C ASP A 16 -7.52 3.53 -22.35
N VAL A 17 -7.57 4.20 -21.20
CA VAL A 17 -8.67 4.06 -20.22
C VAL A 17 -9.88 4.87 -20.65
N THR A 18 -10.93 4.19 -21.09
CA THR A 18 -12.22 4.78 -21.46
C THR A 18 -13.17 4.86 -20.26
N GLU A 19 -14.29 5.58 -20.44
CA GLU A 19 -15.34 5.63 -19.43
C GLU A 19 -15.98 4.25 -19.18
N GLU A 20 -16.12 3.42 -20.21
CA GLU A 20 -16.63 2.05 -20.11
C GLU A 20 -15.71 1.17 -19.25
N ASN A 21 -14.39 1.32 -19.40
CA ASN A 21 -13.45 0.59 -18.54
C ASN A 21 -13.62 0.96 -17.07
N LEU A 22 -13.83 2.25 -16.77
CA LEU A 22 -14.04 2.72 -15.40
C LEU A 22 -15.39 2.26 -14.84
N LYS A 23 -16.46 2.29 -15.66
CA LYS A 23 -17.77 1.71 -15.30
C LYS A 23 -17.67 0.22 -15.00
N GLU A 24 -16.90 -0.54 -15.78
CA GLU A 24 -16.64 -1.96 -15.52
C GLU A 24 -15.89 -2.16 -14.19
N MET A 25 -14.88 -1.33 -13.90
CA MET A 25 -14.19 -1.37 -12.60
C MET A 25 -15.13 -1.07 -11.43
N VAL A 26 -16.09 -0.15 -11.59
CA VAL A 26 -17.13 0.13 -10.59
C VAL A 26 -18.07 -1.06 -10.42
N ALA A 27 -18.56 -1.64 -11.52
CA ALA A 27 -19.46 -2.80 -11.50
C ALA A 27 -18.81 -4.03 -10.82
N HIS A 28 -17.48 -4.13 -10.90
CA HIS A 28 -16.70 -5.17 -10.22
C HIS A 28 -16.10 -4.72 -8.88
N ASP A 29 -16.56 -3.62 -8.30
CA ASP A 29 -16.11 -3.04 -7.01
C ASP A 29 -14.57 -2.96 -6.85
N PHE A 30 -13.86 -2.64 -7.93
CA PHE A 30 -12.45 -2.23 -7.86
C PHE A 30 -12.31 -0.72 -7.67
N LEU A 31 -13.30 0.04 -8.12
CA LEU A 31 -13.31 1.50 -8.07
C LEU A 31 -14.62 1.97 -7.43
N PRO A 32 -14.61 2.95 -6.51
CA PRO A 32 -15.84 3.60 -6.07
C PRO A 32 -16.59 4.27 -7.22
N ALA A 33 -17.90 4.47 -7.04
CA ALA A 33 -18.72 5.20 -8.01
C ALA A 33 -18.16 6.61 -8.29
N LYS A 34 -18.45 7.15 -9.47
CA LYS A 34 -17.90 8.44 -9.94
C LYS A 34 -18.25 9.57 -9.00
N GLU A 35 -19.43 9.51 -8.40
CA GLU A 35 -19.97 10.48 -7.45
C GLU A 35 -19.19 10.51 -6.13
N ILE A 36 -18.45 9.44 -5.81
CA ILE A 36 -17.69 9.33 -4.55
C ILE A 36 -16.26 9.85 -4.72
N ILE A 37 -15.60 9.48 -5.82
CA ILE A 37 -14.15 9.69 -6.01
C ILE A 37 -13.81 10.52 -7.25
N GLY A 38 -14.83 11.02 -7.95
CA GLY A 38 -14.71 11.95 -9.08
C GLY A 38 -13.77 11.48 -10.17
N TRP A 39 -13.81 10.20 -10.54
CA TRP A 39 -12.91 9.67 -11.56
C TRP A 39 -13.25 10.22 -12.96
N ARG A 40 -12.22 10.39 -13.82
CA ARG A 40 -12.35 10.78 -15.22
C ARG A 40 -11.41 9.95 -16.10
N PRO A 41 -11.87 9.45 -17.28
CA PRO A 41 -11.01 8.75 -18.22
C PRO A 41 -9.93 9.67 -18.82
N ALA A 42 -8.87 9.06 -19.33
CA ALA A 42 -7.76 9.75 -20.00
C ALA A 42 -7.46 9.20 -21.39
N CYS A 43 -8.37 8.38 -21.97
CA CYS A 43 -8.17 7.77 -23.28
C CYS A 43 -7.71 8.77 -24.34
N GLY A 44 -6.58 8.49 -24.99
CA GLY A 44 -5.98 9.31 -26.04
C GLY A 44 -5.04 10.41 -25.54
N GLU A 45 -5.02 10.71 -24.24
CA GLU A 45 -4.04 11.64 -23.65
C GLU A 45 -2.65 11.00 -23.65
N THR A 46 -1.63 11.75 -24.09
CA THR A 46 -0.25 11.25 -24.23
C THR A 46 0.59 11.43 -22.96
N PHE A 47 0.21 12.36 -22.09
CA PHE A 47 0.81 12.61 -20.79
C PHE A 47 -0.23 13.19 -19.82
N PRO A 48 -0.04 13.07 -18.48
CA PRO A 48 -1.04 13.54 -17.53
C PRO A 48 -1.11 15.06 -17.38
N THR A 49 -2.33 15.58 -17.44
CA THR A 49 -2.75 16.95 -17.12
C THR A 49 -3.86 16.93 -16.06
N PRO A 50 -3.56 16.52 -14.81
CA PRO A 50 -4.56 16.48 -13.74
C PRO A 50 -5.05 17.90 -13.40
N ASP A 51 -6.35 18.03 -13.13
CA ASP A 51 -6.92 19.26 -12.62
C ASP A 51 -6.45 19.54 -11.17
N THR A 52 -6.76 20.73 -10.68
CA THR A 52 -6.51 21.06 -9.28
C THR A 52 -7.28 20.08 -8.39
N HIS A 53 -6.59 19.47 -7.42
CA HIS A 53 -7.11 18.40 -6.56
C HIS A 53 -7.32 17.03 -7.23
N GLU A 54 -6.81 16.81 -8.43
CA GLU A 54 -6.74 15.47 -9.01
C GLU A 54 -5.37 14.81 -8.79
N VAL A 55 -5.37 13.48 -8.89
CA VAL A 55 -4.15 12.67 -8.93
C VAL A 55 -4.24 11.64 -10.05
N VAL A 56 -3.12 11.43 -10.74
CA VAL A 56 -2.99 10.35 -11.74
C VAL A 56 -2.83 9.01 -11.03
N VAL A 57 -3.67 8.05 -11.43
CA VAL A 57 -3.72 6.68 -10.87
C VAL A 57 -3.75 5.66 -12.00
N PHE A 58 -3.53 4.39 -11.66
CA PHE A 58 -3.52 3.29 -12.63
C PHE A 58 -4.54 2.22 -12.23
N SER A 59 -5.28 1.64 -13.18
CA SER A 59 -6.26 0.57 -12.89
C SER A 59 -5.60 -0.63 -12.18
N HIS A 60 -4.35 -0.92 -12.54
CA HIS A 60 -3.54 -1.96 -11.91
C HIS A 60 -3.28 -1.73 -10.42
N PHE A 61 -3.28 -0.48 -9.94
CA PHE A 61 -3.08 -0.18 -8.53
C PHE A 61 -4.32 -0.54 -7.71
N PHE A 62 -5.52 -0.24 -8.23
CA PHE A 62 -6.79 -0.63 -7.61
C PHE A 62 -6.93 -2.14 -7.51
N TYR A 63 -6.53 -2.88 -8.55
CA TYR A 63 -6.45 -4.34 -8.47
C TYR A 63 -5.54 -4.81 -7.35
N GLY A 64 -4.43 -4.10 -7.11
CA GLY A 64 -3.48 -4.38 -6.04
C GLY A 64 -3.88 -3.93 -4.62
N GLY A 65 -5.07 -3.33 -4.46
CA GLY A 65 -5.60 -2.90 -3.16
C GLY A 65 -5.42 -1.42 -2.83
N PHE A 66 -5.01 -0.59 -3.80
CA PHE A 66 -5.05 0.87 -3.69
C PHE A 66 -6.49 1.37 -3.60
N SER A 67 -6.72 2.39 -2.77
CA SER A 67 -8.00 3.10 -2.64
C SER A 67 -7.79 4.43 -1.90
N LEU A 68 -8.69 5.38 -2.10
CA LEU A 68 -8.64 6.72 -1.50
C LEU A 68 -9.79 6.95 -0.48
N PRO A 69 -9.59 7.85 0.50
CA PRO A 69 -8.30 8.44 0.88
C PRO A 69 -7.32 7.35 1.37
N THR A 70 -6.02 7.54 1.15
CA THR A 70 -5.02 6.51 1.50
C THR A 70 -4.64 6.58 2.97
N SER A 71 -4.28 5.43 3.56
CA SER A 71 -3.83 5.34 4.94
C SER A 71 -2.62 6.22 5.22
N SER A 72 -2.56 6.76 6.44
CA SER A 72 -1.39 7.49 6.96
C SER A 72 -0.07 6.75 6.77
N PHE A 73 -0.07 5.42 6.90
CA PHE A 73 1.12 4.60 6.64
C PHE A 73 1.58 4.67 5.18
N PHE A 74 0.66 4.55 4.21
CA PHE A 74 0.99 4.65 2.78
C PHE A 74 1.50 6.05 2.42
N ARG A 75 0.83 7.10 2.91
CA ARG A 75 1.27 8.49 2.73
C ARG A 75 2.64 8.74 3.37
N GLY A 76 2.88 8.18 4.55
CA GLY A 76 4.17 8.26 5.24
C GLY A 76 5.31 7.59 4.48
N ILE A 77 5.06 6.47 3.78
CA ILE A 77 6.04 5.86 2.88
C ILE A 77 6.41 6.82 1.75
N LEU A 78 5.41 7.37 1.05
CA LEU A 78 5.65 8.29 -0.06
C LEU A 78 6.40 9.56 0.39
N ASP A 79 6.04 10.12 1.55
CA ASP A 79 6.70 11.30 2.11
C ASP A 79 8.14 11.00 2.54
N PHE A 80 8.39 9.88 3.22
CA PHE A 80 9.72 9.49 3.66
C PHE A 80 10.68 9.25 2.48
N ASP A 81 10.22 8.50 1.49
CA ASP A 81 11.01 8.17 0.30
C ASP A 81 11.04 9.32 -0.72
N ARG A 82 10.19 10.34 -0.54
CA ARG A 82 10.08 11.55 -1.36
C ARG A 82 9.75 11.22 -2.81
N ILE A 83 8.77 10.33 -2.96
CA ILE A 83 8.26 9.85 -4.24
C ILE A 83 6.78 10.16 -4.38
N SER A 84 6.32 10.24 -5.63
CA SER A 84 4.91 10.35 -6.00
C SER A 84 4.33 8.97 -6.31
N LEU A 85 3.00 8.84 -6.31
CA LEU A 85 2.32 7.57 -6.55
C LEU A 85 2.74 6.89 -7.86
N HIS A 86 2.85 7.65 -8.96
CA HIS A 86 3.19 7.13 -10.29
C HIS A 86 4.65 6.67 -10.41
N HIS A 87 5.53 7.00 -9.45
CA HIS A 87 6.88 6.45 -9.39
C HIS A 87 6.86 4.96 -9.01
N LEU A 88 5.83 4.49 -8.31
CA LEU A 88 5.67 3.09 -7.93
C LEU A 88 5.23 2.22 -9.13
N ASN A 89 5.47 0.92 -9.02
CA ASN A 89 4.94 -0.08 -9.95
C ASN A 89 3.84 -0.92 -9.27
N PRO A 90 3.04 -1.70 -10.04
CA PRO A 90 1.94 -2.49 -9.47
C PRO A 90 2.37 -3.48 -8.36
N ASN A 91 3.56 -4.10 -8.48
CA ASN A 91 4.04 -5.04 -7.48
C ASN A 91 4.36 -4.34 -6.14
N SER A 92 4.88 -3.12 -6.19
CA SER A 92 5.09 -2.29 -5.00
C SER A 92 3.78 -2.05 -4.25
N ILE A 93 2.70 -1.70 -4.96
CA ILE A 93 1.38 -1.48 -4.37
C ILE A 93 0.90 -2.74 -3.65
N VAL A 94 1.00 -3.90 -4.32
CA VAL A 94 0.58 -5.17 -3.72
C VAL A 94 1.44 -5.53 -2.51
N HIS A 95 2.75 -5.29 -2.54
CA HIS A 95 3.62 -5.52 -1.39
C HIS A 95 3.21 -4.67 -0.18
N ILE A 96 2.96 -3.38 -0.38
CA ILE A 96 2.53 -2.47 0.70
C ILE A 96 1.18 -2.91 1.25
N ALA A 97 0.22 -3.19 0.36
CA ALA A 97 -1.11 -3.66 0.73
C ALA A 97 -1.03 -4.97 1.56
N ASN A 98 -0.27 -5.96 1.10
CA ASN A 98 -0.11 -7.24 1.78
C ASN A 98 0.61 -7.08 3.13
N PHE A 99 1.57 -6.16 3.23
CA PHE A 99 2.25 -5.83 4.48
C PHE A 99 1.32 -5.20 5.51
N ILE A 100 0.49 -4.23 5.11
CA ILE A 100 -0.52 -3.61 5.98
C ILE A 100 -1.42 -4.70 6.57
N VAL A 101 -1.90 -5.60 5.71
CA VAL A 101 -2.73 -6.73 6.12
C VAL A 101 -1.99 -7.66 7.07
N ALA A 102 -0.75 -8.05 6.75
CA ALA A 102 0.03 -8.96 7.58
C ALA A 102 0.20 -8.39 9.00
N CYS A 103 0.45 -7.07 9.10
CA CYS A 103 0.56 -6.38 10.38
C CYS A 103 -0.76 -6.42 11.14
N GLU A 104 -1.86 -5.99 10.52
CA GLU A 104 -3.13 -5.86 11.23
C GLU A 104 -3.77 -7.21 11.53
N ALA A 105 -3.98 -8.04 10.51
CA ALA A 105 -4.78 -9.25 10.64
C ALA A 105 -3.99 -10.45 11.17
N PHE A 106 -2.66 -10.47 11.10
CA PHE A 106 -1.88 -11.66 11.51
C PHE A 106 -0.85 -11.39 12.60
N LEU A 107 -0.31 -10.17 12.68
CA LEU A 107 0.50 -9.75 13.83
C LEU A 107 -0.32 -9.00 14.89
N GLY A 108 -1.53 -8.52 14.60
CA GLY A 108 -2.33 -7.80 15.59
C GLY A 108 -1.79 -6.41 15.93
N ILE A 109 -1.03 -5.79 15.03
CA ILE A 109 -0.43 -4.47 15.22
C ILE A 109 -0.79 -3.53 14.08
N ARG A 110 -0.64 -2.22 14.31
CA ARG A 110 -0.65 -1.26 13.20
C ARG A 110 0.57 -1.48 12.30
N PRO A 111 0.50 -1.13 10.99
CA PRO A 111 1.65 -1.24 10.09
C PRO A 111 2.88 -0.53 10.65
N HIS A 112 3.97 -1.26 10.83
CA HIS A 112 5.17 -0.76 11.51
C HIS A 112 6.25 -0.34 10.51
N PHE A 113 6.65 0.93 10.51
CA PHE A 113 7.52 1.49 9.47
C PHE A 113 8.95 0.92 9.49
N ALA A 114 9.57 0.78 10.67
CA ALA A 114 10.90 0.16 10.77
C ALA A 114 10.92 -1.29 10.28
N LEU A 115 9.89 -2.09 10.61
CA LEU A 115 9.71 -3.44 10.09
C LEU A 115 9.57 -3.44 8.55
N PHE A 116 8.78 -2.52 7.99
CA PHE A 116 8.67 -2.38 6.54
C PHE A 116 10.03 -2.10 5.90
N ARG A 117 10.81 -1.15 6.43
CA ARG A 117 12.18 -0.84 5.95
C ARG A 117 13.18 -1.95 6.20
N ARG A 118 12.96 -2.83 7.18
CA ARG A 118 13.79 -4.03 7.43
C ARG A 118 13.53 -5.12 6.38
N ILE A 119 12.29 -5.24 5.90
CA ILE A 119 11.88 -6.24 4.91
C ILE A 119 12.16 -5.75 3.48
N PHE A 120 11.81 -4.50 3.20
CA PHE A 120 11.83 -3.90 1.87
C PHE A 120 12.87 -2.79 1.75
N PHE A 121 13.39 -2.61 0.54
CA PHE A 121 14.11 -1.41 0.12
C PHE A 121 13.49 -0.87 -1.15
N LEU A 122 13.66 0.42 -1.39
CA LEU A 122 13.20 1.06 -2.61
C LEU A 122 14.32 1.04 -3.66
N LYS A 123 14.07 0.42 -4.80
CA LYS A 123 15.03 0.28 -5.89
C LYS A 123 14.71 1.24 -7.04
N PRO A 124 15.64 2.10 -7.48
CA PRO A 124 15.48 2.88 -8.70
C PRO A 124 15.34 1.99 -9.93
N GLN A 125 14.49 2.39 -10.87
CA GLN A 125 14.18 1.65 -12.10
C GLN A 125 14.30 2.55 -13.33
N PRO A 126 14.96 2.10 -14.40
CA PRO A 126 15.65 0.82 -14.53
C PRO A 126 16.95 0.75 -13.71
N ASN A 127 17.53 1.90 -13.36
CA ASN A 127 18.75 1.99 -12.57
C ASN A 127 18.85 3.34 -11.83
N LYS A 128 19.88 3.48 -10.98
CA LYS A 128 20.09 4.65 -10.11
C LYS A 128 20.43 5.94 -10.89
N SER A 129 21.08 5.85 -12.04
CA SER A 129 21.54 7.04 -12.78
C SER A 129 20.46 7.69 -13.62
N LYS A 130 19.48 6.92 -14.11
CA LYS A 130 18.38 7.43 -14.92
C LYS A 130 17.05 6.73 -14.57
N PRO A 131 16.43 7.07 -13.42
CA PRO A 131 15.11 6.55 -13.09
C PRO A 131 14.04 7.01 -14.09
N CYS A 132 13.07 6.16 -14.39
CA CYS A 132 11.89 6.52 -15.19
C CYS A 132 10.95 7.46 -14.44
N VAL A 133 10.18 8.26 -15.16
CA VAL A 133 9.07 9.02 -14.55
C VAL A 133 8.00 8.06 -14.05
N VAL A 134 7.50 7.17 -14.91
CA VAL A 134 6.49 6.17 -14.50
C VAL A 134 7.19 4.88 -14.07
N GLY A 135 6.87 4.39 -12.88
CA GLY A 135 7.46 3.15 -12.35
C GLY A 135 8.96 3.24 -12.06
N GLY A 136 9.50 4.46 -11.91
CA GLY A 136 10.92 4.73 -11.64
C GLY A 136 11.46 4.24 -10.29
N ALA A 137 10.60 3.77 -9.40
CA ALA A 137 10.97 3.23 -8.10
C ALA A 137 10.11 2.02 -7.74
N GLY A 138 10.73 0.95 -7.25
CA GLY A 138 10.03 -0.28 -6.89
C GLY A 138 10.47 -0.83 -5.54
N PHE A 139 9.52 -1.16 -4.66
CA PHE A 139 9.83 -1.90 -3.43
C PHE A 139 10.21 -3.33 -3.76
N GLN A 140 11.34 -3.77 -3.21
CA GLN A 140 11.84 -5.13 -3.35
C GLN A 140 12.25 -5.69 -2.00
N LEU A 141 12.17 -7.01 -1.86
CA LEU A 141 12.68 -7.68 -0.67
C LEU A 141 14.20 -7.49 -0.56
N ARG A 142 14.66 -7.15 0.63
CA ARG A 142 16.10 -7.07 0.92
C ARG A 142 16.71 -8.47 0.97
N GLY A 143 17.84 -8.67 0.31
CA GLY A 143 18.71 -9.85 0.47
C GLY A 143 17.96 -11.17 0.67
N THR A 144 18.17 -11.81 1.83
CA THR A 144 17.58 -13.11 2.20
C THR A 144 16.16 -13.02 2.77
N MET A 145 15.48 -11.87 2.68
CA MET A 145 14.09 -11.73 3.17
C MET A 145 13.10 -12.64 2.44
N SER A 146 13.43 -13.17 1.27
CA SER A 146 12.64 -14.25 0.64
C SER A 146 12.54 -15.51 1.52
N GLN A 147 13.50 -15.74 2.41
CA GLN A 147 13.48 -16.85 3.38
C GLN A 147 12.60 -16.54 4.58
N LYS A 148 12.54 -15.28 5.03
CA LYS A 148 11.80 -14.88 6.25
C LYS A 148 10.41 -14.31 6.03
N TYR A 149 10.19 -13.63 4.90
CA TYR A 149 8.92 -12.99 4.54
C TYR A 149 8.06 -13.89 3.63
N PHE A 150 6.77 -13.57 3.52
CA PHE A 150 5.80 -14.34 2.75
C PHE A 150 6.14 -14.38 1.25
N SER A 151 5.94 -15.55 0.64
CA SER A 151 6.07 -15.70 -0.81
C SER A 151 4.94 -14.96 -1.52
N MET A 152 5.29 -14.18 -2.55
CA MET A 152 4.39 -13.41 -3.40
C MET A 152 4.49 -13.94 -4.84
N PRO A 153 3.62 -14.87 -5.27
CA PRO A 153 3.67 -15.49 -6.60
C PRO A 153 3.12 -14.53 -7.66
N PHE A 154 3.80 -13.41 -7.89
CA PHE A 154 3.42 -12.41 -8.88
C PHE A 154 3.42 -12.97 -10.31
N LYS A 155 2.77 -12.24 -11.20
CA LYS A 155 2.90 -12.45 -12.64
C LYS A 155 4.35 -12.22 -13.06
N THR A 156 4.80 -12.96 -14.05
CA THR A 156 6.11 -12.76 -14.68
C THR A 156 6.21 -11.43 -15.43
N SER A 157 5.06 -10.83 -15.78
CA SER A 157 4.98 -9.53 -16.42
C SER A 157 3.69 -8.80 -16.03
N ASN A 158 3.83 -7.48 -15.84
CA ASN A 158 2.71 -6.55 -15.73
C ASN A 158 2.53 -5.76 -17.04
N LYS A 159 2.94 -6.29 -18.19
CA LYS A 159 2.90 -5.59 -19.48
C LYS A 159 1.54 -4.92 -19.72
N GLY A 160 1.57 -3.68 -20.20
CA GLY A 160 0.38 -2.87 -20.48
C GLY A 160 -0.04 -1.94 -19.35
N TRP A 161 0.46 -2.11 -18.12
CA TRP A 161 0.01 -1.26 -17.00
C TRP A 161 0.29 0.23 -17.21
N HIS A 162 1.34 0.59 -17.96
CA HIS A 162 1.70 1.98 -18.25
C HIS A 162 0.67 2.74 -19.10
N THR A 163 -0.22 2.07 -19.84
CA THR A 163 -1.29 2.72 -20.62
C THR A 163 -2.59 2.86 -19.82
N ASN A 164 -2.74 2.18 -18.68
CA ASN A 164 -4.00 2.15 -17.95
C ASN A 164 -4.10 3.25 -16.87
N TRP A 165 -3.70 4.47 -17.18
CA TRP A 165 -3.78 5.60 -16.26
C TRP A 165 -5.00 6.49 -16.51
N PHE A 166 -5.50 7.10 -15.45
CA PHE A 166 -6.67 7.97 -15.44
C PHE A 166 -6.62 8.89 -14.22
N TYR A 167 -7.63 9.76 -14.07
CA TYR A 167 -7.69 10.74 -12.99
C TYR A 167 -8.75 10.39 -11.95
N VAL A 168 -8.46 10.73 -10.70
CA VAL A 168 -9.41 10.70 -9.59
C VAL A 168 -9.24 11.95 -8.74
N GLN A 169 -10.31 12.36 -8.05
CA GLN A 169 -10.21 13.36 -7.01
C GLN A 169 -9.25 12.87 -5.92
N ASN A 170 -8.50 13.80 -5.34
CA ASN A 170 -7.52 13.59 -4.29
C ASN A 170 -8.08 14.16 -2.96
N PRO A 171 -9.06 13.49 -2.34
CA PRO A 171 -9.71 13.99 -1.14
C PRO A 171 -8.73 14.01 0.04
N GLU A 172 -8.96 14.93 0.97
CA GLU A 172 -8.18 14.98 2.19
C GLU A 172 -8.44 13.73 3.07
N PRO A 173 -7.40 13.17 3.70
CA PRO A 173 -6.03 13.62 3.59
C PRO A 173 -5.34 13.21 2.27
N ALA A 174 -4.83 14.20 1.54
CA ALA A 174 -4.42 14.05 0.15
C ALA A 174 -3.09 13.30 -0.02
N LEU A 175 -2.94 12.65 -1.18
CA LEU A 175 -1.64 12.20 -1.69
C LEU A 175 -0.78 13.40 -2.13
N PRO A 176 0.56 13.23 -2.17
CA PRO A 176 1.43 14.21 -2.80
C PRO A 176 0.95 14.54 -4.22
N GLY A 177 0.99 15.82 -4.58
CA GLY A 177 0.59 16.28 -5.91
C GLY A 177 1.42 15.63 -7.03
N TYR A 178 0.86 15.63 -8.24
CA TYR A 178 1.54 15.11 -9.41
C TYR A 178 2.86 15.88 -9.68
N SER A 179 3.90 15.13 -10.06
CA SER A 179 5.19 15.64 -10.50
C SER A 179 5.51 15.02 -11.85
N CYS A 180 5.94 15.83 -12.81
CA CYS A 180 6.43 15.35 -14.10
C CYS A 180 7.90 14.89 -14.05
N LEU A 181 8.54 14.94 -12.87
CA LEU A 181 9.95 14.61 -12.71
C LEU A 181 10.15 13.14 -12.26
N PRO A 182 11.23 12.49 -12.70
CA PRO A 182 11.61 11.19 -12.17
C PRO A 182 11.95 11.28 -10.68
N PRO A 183 11.85 10.18 -9.91
CA PRO A 183 12.23 10.20 -8.52
C PRO A 183 13.74 10.37 -8.37
N VAL A 184 14.16 11.14 -7.36
CA VAL A 184 15.56 11.35 -7.04
C VAL A 184 15.98 10.33 -5.99
N TYR A 185 16.96 9.49 -6.32
CA TYR A 185 17.49 8.50 -5.38
C TYR A 185 18.02 9.18 -4.11
N ARG A 186 17.74 8.57 -2.96
CA ARG A 186 18.27 8.96 -1.65
C ARG A 186 18.86 7.73 -0.96
N ASP A 187 19.92 7.92 -0.18
CA ASP A 187 20.52 6.80 0.57
C ASP A 187 19.56 6.18 1.60
N THR A 188 18.53 6.94 2.00
CA THR A 188 17.44 6.45 2.86
C THR A 188 16.64 5.30 2.24
N TRP A 189 16.60 5.21 0.91
CA TRP A 189 15.88 4.15 0.18
C TRP A 189 16.42 2.75 0.47
N ASN A 190 17.72 2.65 0.82
CA ASN A 190 18.38 1.40 1.14
C ASN A 190 18.94 1.36 2.57
N SER A 191 18.76 2.41 3.39
CA SER A 191 19.21 2.37 4.78
C SER A 191 18.29 1.52 5.65
N LEU A 192 18.87 0.86 6.65
CA LEU A 192 18.15 0.09 7.66
C LEU A 192 17.65 1.00 8.79
N PRO A 193 16.60 0.60 9.53
CA PRO A 193 16.29 1.24 10.81
C PRO A 193 17.45 1.07 11.80
N MET A 194 17.55 1.96 12.78
CA MET A 194 18.59 1.96 13.81
C MET A 194 17.96 2.13 15.20
N GLY A 195 18.72 1.89 16.26
CA GLY A 195 18.27 2.07 17.63
C GLY A 195 17.16 1.09 18.05
N GLU A 196 16.27 1.56 18.94
CA GLU A 196 15.19 0.75 19.51
C GLU A 196 14.22 0.22 18.45
N GLU A 197 13.88 1.05 17.46
CA GLU A 197 12.99 0.65 16.35
C GLU A 197 13.55 -0.54 15.55
N ALA A 198 14.88 -0.66 15.46
CA ALA A 198 15.52 -1.78 14.78
C ALA A 198 15.38 -3.08 15.58
N ALA A 199 15.47 -3.01 16.92
CA ALA A 199 15.24 -4.16 17.79
C ALA A 199 13.77 -4.62 17.71
N GLN A 200 12.82 -3.69 17.82
CA GLN A 200 11.40 -3.98 17.66
C GLN A 200 11.09 -4.60 16.28
N ALA A 201 11.70 -4.09 15.21
CA ALA A 201 11.55 -4.66 13.87
C ALA A 201 12.08 -6.10 13.75
N LEU A 202 13.11 -6.48 14.51
CA LEU A 202 13.61 -7.86 14.54
C LEU A 202 12.61 -8.79 15.23
N ASP A 203 12.09 -8.41 16.38
CA ASP A 203 11.11 -9.21 17.13
C ASP A 203 9.84 -9.44 16.30
N LEU A 204 9.37 -8.39 15.62
CA LEU A 204 8.22 -8.49 14.72
C LEU A 204 8.51 -9.34 13.48
N LEU A 205 9.73 -9.29 12.93
CA LEU A 205 10.13 -10.13 11.81
C LEU A 205 10.16 -11.62 12.21
N ASP A 206 10.63 -11.95 13.40
CA ASP A 206 10.63 -13.33 13.90
C ASP A 206 9.19 -13.85 14.11
N ARG A 207 8.26 -12.97 14.49
CA ARG A 207 6.83 -13.31 14.51
C ARG A 207 6.28 -13.55 13.11
N MET A 208 6.65 -12.74 12.10
CA MET A 208 6.27 -13.00 10.70
C MET A 208 6.83 -14.33 10.18
N LEU A 209 8.07 -14.67 10.55
CA LEU A 209 8.69 -15.94 10.19
C LEU A 209 7.88 -17.13 10.74
N LYS A 210 7.44 -17.08 12.01
CA LYS A 210 6.57 -18.12 12.59
C LYS A 210 5.26 -18.29 11.83
N LEU A 211 4.63 -17.18 11.41
CA LEU A 211 3.42 -17.23 10.57
C LEU A 211 3.70 -17.89 9.21
N LYS A 212 4.86 -17.60 8.61
CA LYS A 212 5.28 -18.22 7.36
C LYS A 212 5.54 -19.72 7.54
N GLU A 213 6.18 -20.14 8.63
CA GLU A 213 6.45 -21.54 8.97
C GLU A 213 5.16 -22.33 9.20
N GLN A 214 4.10 -21.68 9.67
CA GLN A 214 2.73 -22.22 9.72
C GLN A 214 2.05 -22.31 8.34
N GLY A 215 2.73 -21.91 7.26
CA GLY A 215 2.25 -22.02 5.89
C GLY A 215 1.51 -20.78 5.36
N LEU A 216 1.51 -19.65 6.09
CA LEU A 216 0.95 -18.40 5.59
C LEU A 216 1.77 -17.89 4.39
N GLN A 217 1.10 -17.51 3.31
CA GLN A 217 1.73 -16.89 2.14
C GLN A 217 0.93 -15.67 1.70
N GLY A 218 1.56 -14.85 0.84
CA GLY A 218 0.97 -13.61 0.36
C GLY A 218 -0.37 -13.77 -0.32
N LYS A 219 -0.56 -14.87 -1.07
CA LYS A 219 -1.84 -15.16 -1.73
C LYS A 219 -2.98 -15.42 -0.73
N GLN A 220 -2.72 -16.07 0.41
CA GLN A 220 -3.73 -16.26 1.46
C GLN A 220 -4.09 -14.93 2.12
N ILE A 221 -3.09 -14.09 2.38
CA ILE A 221 -3.25 -12.76 2.96
C ILE A 221 -4.13 -11.88 2.06
N THR A 222 -3.80 -11.78 0.76
CA THR A 222 -4.60 -11.02 -0.21
C THR A 222 -6.01 -11.59 -0.36
N ARG A 223 -6.15 -12.93 -0.45
CA ARG A 223 -7.45 -13.59 -0.56
C ARG A 223 -8.34 -13.26 0.62
N HIS A 224 -7.80 -13.27 1.84
CA HIS A 224 -8.55 -12.93 3.05
C HIS A 224 -9.19 -11.54 2.91
N PHE A 225 -8.43 -10.54 2.46
CA PHE A 225 -8.94 -9.17 2.36
C PHE A 225 -9.92 -8.94 1.21
N ILE A 226 -9.69 -9.59 0.06
CA ILE A 226 -10.67 -9.57 -1.02
C ILE A 226 -12.02 -10.13 -0.54
N LYS A 227 -12.00 -11.18 0.29
CA LYS A 227 -13.23 -11.78 0.86
C LYS A 227 -13.87 -10.91 1.93
N THR A 228 -13.09 -10.22 2.78
CA THR A 228 -13.63 -9.30 3.79
C THR A 228 -14.16 -8.00 3.19
N ARG A 229 -13.93 -7.76 1.88
CA ARG A 229 -14.35 -6.54 1.17
C ARG A 229 -13.76 -5.28 1.79
N LEU A 230 -12.54 -5.37 2.33
CA LEU A 230 -11.79 -4.23 2.85
C LEU A 230 -10.85 -3.69 1.78
N ALA A 231 -10.77 -2.37 1.64
CA ALA A 231 -9.73 -1.73 0.85
C ALA A 231 -8.41 -1.70 1.63
N LEU A 232 -7.38 -2.39 1.11
CA LEU A 232 -6.16 -2.68 1.87
C LEU A 232 -5.36 -1.42 2.24
N ILE A 233 -5.22 -0.47 1.30
CA ILE A 233 -4.43 0.76 1.50
C ILE A 233 -5.26 1.93 2.05
N LYS A 234 -6.60 1.87 1.97
CA LYS A 234 -7.50 2.97 2.35
C LYS A 234 -7.33 3.36 3.83
N GLU A 235 -7.46 4.65 4.12
CA GLU A 235 -7.65 5.13 5.48
C GLU A 235 -8.97 4.55 6.02
N ARG A 236 -8.89 3.93 7.20
CA ARG A 236 -10.01 3.22 7.82
C ARG A 236 -10.18 3.71 9.24
N SER A 237 -11.43 3.80 9.69
CA SER A 237 -11.78 4.19 11.06
C SER A 237 -11.25 3.20 12.10
N ARG A 238 -11.01 1.94 11.69
CA ARG A 238 -10.57 0.84 12.54
C ARG A 238 -9.57 -0.04 11.79
N THR A 239 -8.69 -0.68 12.55
CA THR A 239 -7.74 -1.68 12.02
C THR A 239 -8.45 -3.01 11.74
N ALA A 240 -7.84 -3.87 10.93
CA ALA A 240 -8.44 -5.16 10.58
C ALA A 240 -8.60 -6.12 11.77
N PHE A 241 -7.76 -6.03 12.80
CA PHE A 241 -7.97 -6.83 14.02
C PHE A 241 -9.17 -6.36 14.85
N GLN A 242 -9.79 -5.23 14.51
CA GLN A 242 -11.05 -4.75 15.09
C GLN A 242 -12.25 -4.98 14.15
N PHE A 243 -12.04 -5.73 13.05
CA PHE A 243 -13.05 -5.94 12.03
C PHE A 243 -14.27 -6.69 12.59
N ASP A 244 -15.46 -6.14 12.36
CA ASP A 244 -16.76 -6.65 12.84
C ASP A 244 -17.60 -7.29 11.73
N SER A 245 -16.94 -8.06 10.86
CA SER A 245 -17.60 -8.91 9.87
C SER A 245 -18.60 -8.15 8.98
N LYS A 246 -19.89 -8.51 9.00
CA LYS A 246 -20.91 -7.99 8.09
C LYS A 246 -21.26 -6.53 8.34
N HIS A 247 -21.16 -6.07 9.58
CA HIS A 247 -21.60 -4.74 10.01
C HIS A 247 -20.45 -3.74 10.11
N ASP A 248 -19.25 -4.11 9.67
CA ASP A 248 -18.09 -3.23 9.74
C ASP A 248 -18.25 -2.01 8.82
N PRO A 249 -18.08 -0.78 9.34
CA PRO A 249 -18.23 0.44 8.54
C PRO A 249 -17.13 0.61 7.48
N ASN A 250 -16.00 -0.11 7.59
CA ASN A 250 -14.91 -0.04 6.61
C ASN A 250 -15.10 -1.04 5.46
N ARG A 251 -16.23 -1.75 5.42
CA ARG A 251 -16.53 -2.71 4.36
C ARG A 251 -17.03 -1.98 3.12
N GLU A 252 -16.34 -2.18 1.99
CA GLU A 252 -16.68 -1.50 0.74
C GLU A 252 -18.00 -2.00 0.13
N ASN A 253 -18.41 -3.23 0.47
CA ASN A 253 -19.69 -3.79 0.05
C ASN A 253 -20.17 -4.85 1.06
N PRO A 254 -21.41 -4.76 1.58
CA PRO A 254 -21.95 -5.69 2.57
C PRO A 254 -22.21 -7.10 2.03
N GLU A 255 -22.23 -7.30 0.72
CA GLU A 255 -22.44 -8.59 0.09
C GLU A 255 -21.15 -9.42 0.05
N SER A 256 -21.29 -10.72 0.25
CA SER A 256 -20.17 -11.66 0.10
C SER A 256 -19.75 -11.74 -1.35
N LEU A 257 -18.44 -11.81 -1.60
CA LEU A 257 -17.93 -12.01 -2.96
C LEU A 257 -18.06 -13.48 -3.36
N GLU A 258 -18.67 -13.75 -4.52
CA GLU A 258 -18.68 -15.09 -5.11
C GLU A 258 -17.27 -15.61 -5.34
N PHE A 259 -17.08 -16.92 -5.19
CA PHE A 259 -15.76 -17.54 -5.34
C PHE A 259 -15.12 -17.28 -6.69
N LYS A 260 -15.90 -17.36 -7.78
CA LYS A 260 -15.42 -17.12 -9.14
C LYS A 260 -14.88 -15.70 -9.29
N ILE A 261 -15.64 -14.71 -8.83
CA ILE A 261 -15.22 -13.30 -8.88
C ILE A 261 -13.96 -13.11 -8.01
N MET A 262 -13.93 -13.67 -6.80
CA MET A 262 -12.75 -13.62 -5.92
C MET A 262 -11.51 -14.20 -6.61
N GLN A 263 -11.65 -15.34 -7.30
CA GLN A 263 -10.57 -15.98 -8.04
C GLN A 263 -10.09 -15.10 -9.21
N GLU A 264 -11.01 -14.48 -9.96
CA GLU A 264 -10.67 -13.52 -11.02
C GLU A 264 -9.90 -12.31 -10.46
N ARG A 265 -10.31 -11.76 -9.29
CA ARG A 265 -9.56 -10.68 -8.62
C ARG A 265 -8.16 -11.13 -8.22
N MET A 266 -8.01 -12.35 -7.69
CA MET A 266 -6.70 -12.93 -7.37
C MET A 266 -5.80 -13.03 -8.60
N TYR A 267 -6.35 -13.41 -9.76
CA TYR A 267 -5.60 -13.48 -11.03
C TYR A 267 -5.32 -12.12 -11.67
N LYS A 268 -5.97 -11.03 -11.24
CA LYS A 268 -5.50 -9.68 -11.61
C LYS A 268 -4.18 -9.33 -10.91
N ILE A 269 -3.95 -9.85 -9.70
CA ILE A 269 -2.79 -9.55 -8.85
C ILE A 269 -1.63 -10.55 -9.04
N PHE A 270 -1.93 -11.84 -8.99
CA PHE A 270 -0.94 -12.91 -8.99
C PHE A 270 -0.91 -13.68 -10.30
N SER A 271 0.09 -14.56 -10.45
CA SER A 271 0.18 -15.49 -11.57
C SER A 271 -1.08 -16.35 -11.67
N ASN A 272 -1.56 -16.59 -12.89
CA ASN A 272 -2.66 -17.52 -13.14
C ASN A 272 -2.31 -18.99 -12.78
N ALA A 273 -1.02 -19.29 -12.60
CA ALA A 273 -0.55 -20.60 -12.14
C ALA A 273 -0.82 -20.86 -10.65
N ILE A 274 -1.28 -19.87 -9.87
CA ILE A 274 -1.61 -20.11 -8.47
C ILE A 274 -2.90 -20.92 -8.34
N VAL A 275 -2.89 -21.88 -7.42
CA VAL A 275 -4.12 -22.52 -6.96
C VAL A 275 -4.80 -21.62 -5.93
N VAL A 276 -6.03 -21.21 -6.25
CA VAL A 276 -6.94 -20.49 -5.35
C VAL A 276 -7.92 -21.51 -4.77
N SER A 277 -7.83 -21.79 -3.48
CA SER A 277 -8.68 -22.80 -2.83
C SER A 277 -10.08 -22.26 -2.56
N TYR A 278 -11.10 -23.10 -2.81
CA TYR A 278 -12.48 -22.85 -2.38
C TYR A 278 -12.61 -22.81 -0.86
N SER A 279 -11.77 -23.58 -0.14
CA SER A 279 -11.80 -23.68 1.32
C SER A 279 -11.71 -22.31 1.99
N HIS A 280 -12.62 -22.06 2.94
CA HIS A 280 -12.62 -20.82 3.71
C HIS A 280 -11.48 -20.78 4.75
N LEU A 281 -10.87 -21.92 5.04
CA LEU A 281 -9.81 -22.05 6.04
C LEU A 281 -8.50 -21.44 5.53
N LEU A 282 -7.87 -20.68 6.40
CA LEU A 282 -6.51 -20.18 6.25
C LEU A 282 -5.58 -21.01 7.13
N PRO A 283 -4.29 -21.18 6.77
CA PRO A 283 -3.32 -21.88 7.62
C PRO A 283 -3.14 -21.23 9.00
N VAL A 284 -3.40 -19.91 9.07
CA VAL A 284 -3.38 -19.12 10.30
C VAL A 284 -4.70 -18.38 10.42
N VAL A 285 -5.30 -18.40 11.61
CA VAL A 285 -6.54 -17.68 11.90
C VAL A 285 -6.22 -16.18 12.07
N PRO A 286 -6.80 -15.29 11.24
CA PRO A 286 -6.58 -13.86 11.38
C PRO A 286 -7.27 -13.30 12.63
N TYR A 287 -6.67 -12.29 13.24
CA TYR A 287 -7.30 -11.51 14.29
C TYR A 287 -8.46 -10.67 13.74
N ASN A 288 -9.48 -10.50 14.57
CA ASN A 288 -10.67 -9.69 14.33
C ASN A 288 -11.35 -9.42 15.69
N SER A 289 -12.50 -8.74 15.68
CA SER A 289 -13.24 -8.42 16.91
C SER A 289 -13.62 -9.63 17.77
N PHE A 290 -13.80 -10.82 17.17
CA PHE A 290 -14.13 -12.08 17.84
C PHE A 290 -12.89 -12.96 18.16
N ASN A 291 -11.73 -12.59 17.64
CA ASN A 291 -10.45 -13.24 17.90
C ASN A 291 -9.39 -12.12 18.06
N PRO A 292 -9.37 -11.40 19.19
CA PRO A 292 -8.47 -10.25 19.37
C PRO A 292 -7.01 -10.70 19.54
N PRO A 293 -6.03 -9.83 19.22
CA PRO A 293 -4.64 -10.12 19.50
C PRO A 293 -4.35 -10.17 21.01
N PRO A 294 -3.34 -10.94 21.45
CA PRO A 294 -2.91 -10.97 22.85
C PRO A 294 -2.54 -9.57 23.39
N PRO A 295 -2.85 -9.26 24.67
CA PRO A 295 -2.66 -7.93 25.26
C PRO A 295 -1.24 -7.37 25.14
N ASP A 296 -0.24 -8.24 25.20
CA ASP A 296 1.19 -7.87 25.21
C ASP A 296 1.71 -7.48 23.81
N GLN A 297 0.88 -7.57 22.76
CA GLN A 297 1.28 -7.28 21.38
C GLN A 297 1.10 -5.82 20.97
N HIS A 298 0.53 -4.97 21.84
CA HIS A 298 0.44 -3.53 21.61
C HIS A 298 1.80 -2.85 21.81
N VAL A 299 2.74 -3.12 20.91
CA VAL A 299 3.85 -2.19 20.66
C VAL A 299 3.17 -0.89 20.21
N GLN A 300 3.33 0.18 21.00
CA GLN A 300 2.85 1.51 20.61
C GLN A 300 3.57 1.89 19.32
N GLY A 301 2.96 1.58 18.18
CA GLY A 301 3.42 2.05 16.89
C GLY A 301 3.39 3.56 16.95
N ILE A 302 4.58 4.17 16.99
CA ILE A 302 4.73 5.62 16.94
C ILE A 302 3.98 6.09 15.70
N VAL A 303 2.92 6.86 15.92
CA VAL A 303 2.25 7.61 14.87
C VAL A 303 3.32 8.46 14.22
N MET A 304 3.49 8.35 12.90
CA MET A 304 4.37 9.22 12.12
C MET A 304 3.78 10.64 12.14
N THR A 305 3.90 11.34 13.27
CA THR A 305 3.62 12.78 13.36
C THR A 305 4.86 13.51 12.90
N CYS A 306 4.82 13.92 11.63
CA CYS A 306 5.49 15.07 11.04
C CYS A 306 6.87 15.46 11.61
N LEU A 307 7.93 15.02 10.92
CA LEU A 307 9.12 15.86 10.73
C LEU A 307 8.75 17.06 9.83
N ALA A 308 8.00 18.00 10.38
CA ALA A 308 7.73 19.28 9.75
C ALA A 308 7.69 20.37 10.83
N GLN A 309 8.86 20.66 11.40
CA GLN A 309 9.23 21.98 11.92
C GLN A 309 10.74 21.98 12.17
N GLY A 310 11.49 22.41 11.15
CA GLY A 310 12.76 23.04 11.42
C GLY A 310 12.47 24.39 12.06
N LEU A 311 12.82 24.56 13.32
CA LEU A 311 13.16 25.85 13.96
C LEU A 311 13.69 25.57 15.37
N GLY A 312 14.91 26.06 15.63
CA GLY A 312 15.38 26.60 16.90
C GLY A 312 15.20 25.76 18.17
N GLY A 313 16.31 25.28 18.71
CA GLY A 313 16.33 24.68 20.04
C GLY A 313 15.78 25.58 21.15
N LEU A 314 15.31 24.94 22.21
CA LEU A 314 15.44 25.32 23.61
C LEU A 314 14.99 24.10 24.41
N GLY A 315 15.87 23.61 25.28
CA GLY A 315 15.61 22.45 26.11
C GLY A 315 14.46 22.71 27.08
N LEU A 316 13.63 21.68 27.30
CA LEU A 316 12.70 21.66 28.41
C LEU A 316 13.06 20.52 29.36
N HIS A 317 13.52 20.97 30.52
CA HIS A 317 13.79 20.24 31.74
C HIS A 317 12.48 19.60 32.25
N LEU A 318 12.48 18.30 32.53
CA LEU A 318 11.40 17.62 33.24
C LEU A 318 11.61 17.82 34.74
N ASP A 319 10.72 18.56 35.39
CA ASP A 319 10.61 18.63 36.85
C ASP A 319 9.43 17.74 37.30
N PRO A 320 9.64 16.71 38.13
CA PRO A 320 8.59 15.74 38.43
C PRO A 320 8.15 15.76 39.90
N GLN A 321 7.21 16.61 40.33
CA GLN A 321 6.35 16.45 41.55
C GLN A 321 5.11 17.37 41.40
N LEU A 322 3.84 16.99 41.63
CA LEU A 322 3.18 16.52 42.87
C LEU A 322 1.68 16.13 42.52
N PRO A 323 0.79 15.73 43.46
CA PRO A 323 0.29 14.37 43.64
C PRO A 323 -1.19 14.13 43.23
N ARG A 324 -1.56 12.84 43.15
CA ARG A 324 -2.94 12.35 43.06
C ARG A 324 -3.72 12.63 44.35
N ALA A 325 -4.96 13.10 44.21
CA ALA A 325 -5.95 13.14 45.28
C ALA A 325 -7.02 12.07 45.04
N LEU A 326 -6.97 11.00 45.82
CA LEU A 326 -8.02 10.52 46.74
C LEU A 326 -7.45 9.40 47.61
#